data_AF-A0A960TY76-F1
#
_entry.id   AF-A0A960TY76-F1
#
_cell.length_a   1.000
_cell.length_b   1.000
_cell.length_c   1.000
_cell.angle_alpha   90.00
_cell.angle_beta   90.00
_cell.angle_gamma   90.00
#
_symmetry.space_group_name_H-M   'P 1'
#
loop_
_entity.id
_entity.type
_entity.pdbx_description
1 polymer ?
#
loop_
_entity_poly.entity_id
_entity_poly.type
_entity_poly.pdbx_seq_one_letter_code
_entity_poly.pdbx_strand_id
1 'polypeptide(L)'
;MTIRLIFLLFPGIVAWVIVERLTAKEDAKTRDIVFFVVIYAVLSYLFYYFGQAAFRRLGSDTFVPDDFSFFTALLSPSQPIDVREVAWTSVVAVLMGIGFSIAVNQNVFYRIMRRVGASRNIGFATVWDYAFAWDAVPTWVAIRDHA
;
A
#
# COMPACT_ATOMS: atom_id res chain seq x y z
N MET A 1 27.39 4.63 -0.71
CA MET A 1 26.08 5.10 -1.21
C MET A 1 25.00 4.01 -1.19
N THR A 2 25.31 2.79 -1.62
CA THR A 2 24.33 1.67 -1.70
C THR A 2 23.70 1.26 -0.38
N ILE A 3 24.48 1.13 0.71
CA ILE A 3 23.96 0.71 2.03
C ILE A 3 22.92 1.70 2.58
N ARG A 4 23.17 3.01 2.41
CA ARG A 4 22.26 4.09 2.82
C ARG A 4 20.91 4.03 2.12
N LEU A 5 20.93 3.77 0.80
CA LEU A 5 19.73 3.65 0.00
C LEU A 5 18.90 2.42 0.41
N ILE A 6 19.55 1.31 0.76
CA ILE A 6 18.88 0.12 1.29
C ILE A 6 18.18 0.43 2.62
N PHE A 7 18.82 1.15 3.53
CA PHE A 7 18.19 1.57 4.80
C PHE A 7 16.98 2.49 4.60
N LEU A 8 17.08 3.46 3.68
CA LEU A 8 15.96 4.35 3.35
C LEU A 8 14.78 3.60 2.71
N LEU A 9 15.06 2.56 1.90
CA LEU A 9 14.04 1.73 1.27
C LEU A 9 13.52 0.60 2.15
N PHE A 10 14.15 0.34 3.30
CA PHE A 10 13.77 -0.72 4.22
C PHE A 10 12.26 -0.75 4.57
N PRO A 11 11.62 0.37 4.97
CA PRO A 11 10.16 0.38 5.20
C PRO A 11 9.37 -0.05 3.95
N GLY A 12 9.80 0.34 2.75
CA GLY A 12 9.16 -0.06 1.50
C GLY A 12 9.30 -1.55 1.18
N ILE A 13 10.47 -2.14 1.49
CA ILE A 13 10.72 -3.58 1.35
C ILE A 13 9.78 -4.35 2.28
N VAL A 14 9.68 -3.92 3.55
CA VAL A 14 8.80 -4.56 4.54
C VAL A 14 7.33 -4.50 4.10
N ALA A 15 6.86 -3.33 3.67
CA ALA A 15 5.48 -3.18 3.18
C ALA A 15 5.22 -4.05 1.93
N TRP A 16 6.16 -4.10 0.98
CA TRP A 16 6.02 -4.95 -0.21
C TRP A 16 5.89 -6.42 0.16
N VAL A 17 6.78 -6.94 1.02
CA VAL A 17 6.76 -8.34 1.45
C VAL A 17 5.43 -8.69 2.12
N ILE A 18 4.88 -7.79 2.94
CA ILE A 18 3.58 -8.00 3.57
C ILE A 18 2.47 -8.07 2.53
N VAL A 19 2.43 -7.12 1.59
CA VAL A 19 1.40 -7.08 0.54
C VAL A 19 1.48 -8.31 -0.35
N GLU A 20 2.68 -8.72 -0.76
CA GLU A 20 2.91 -9.90 -1.60
C GLU A 20 2.51 -11.20 -0.88
N ARG A 21 2.79 -11.32 0.42
CA ARG A 21 2.42 -12.51 1.20
C ARG A 21 0.93 -12.62 1.47
N LEU A 22 0.25 -11.49 1.64
CA LEU A 22 -1.17 -11.45 2.00
C LEU A 22 -2.11 -11.31 0.79
N THR A 23 -1.57 -10.97 -0.38
CA THR A 23 -2.34 -10.83 -1.63
C THR A 23 -1.98 -11.99 -2.55
N ALA A 24 -2.98 -12.77 -2.98
CA ALA A 24 -2.79 -13.77 -4.03
C ALA A 24 -2.66 -13.06 -5.39
N LYS A 25 -1.45 -12.60 -5.72
CA LYS A 25 -1.12 -12.04 -7.04
C LYS A 25 -0.18 -12.98 -7.79
N GLU A 26 -0.30 -12.98 -9.10
CA GLU A 26 0.66 -13.63 -10.01
C GLU A 26 2.07 -13.04 -9.81
N ASP A 27 3.09 -13.87 -10.12
CA ASP A 27 4.50 -13.55 -9.93
C ASP A 27 4.87 -12.18 -10.51
N ALA A 28 5.23 -11.23 -9.63
CA ALA A 28 5.63 -9.90 -10.04
C ALA A 28 7.00 -9.95 -10.74
N LYS A 29 7.14 -9.22 -11.85
CA LYS A 29 8.45 -9.08 -12.52
C LYS A 29 9.41 -8.31 -11.62
N THR A 30 10.70 -8.62 -11.65
CA THR A 30 11.73 -7.97 -10.81
C THR A 30 11.72 -6.44 -10.91
N ARG A 31 11.46 -5.89 -12.11
CA ARG A 31 11.32 -4.45 -12.32
C ARG A 31 10.16 -3.85 -11.53
N ASP A 32 9.04 -4.56 -11.50
CA ASP A 32 7.81 -4.12 -10.82
C ASP A 32 8.02 -4.15 -9.30
N ILE A 33 8.75 -5.15 -8.79
CA ILE A 33 9.13 -5.24 -7.38
C ILE A 33 9.89 -3.98 -6.94
N VAL A 34 10.93 -3.58 -7.67
CA VAL A 34 11.72 -2.37 -7.34
C VAL A 34 10.84 -1.13 -7.34
N PHE A 35 9.96 -1.01 -8.34
CA PHE A 35 9.03 0.12 -8.44
C PHE A 35 8.06 0.17 -7.25
N PHE A 36 7.47 -0.96 -6.88
CA PHE A 36 6.57 -1.04 -5.74
C PHE A 36 7.29 -0.73 -4.43
N VAL A 37 8.49 -1.27 -4.21
CA VAL A 37 9.30 -0.97 -3.01
C VAL A 37 9.55 0.53 -2.86
N VAL A 38 9.91 1.22 -3.95
CA VAL A 38 10.12 2.68 -3.91
C VAL A 38 8.81 3.41 -3.59
N ILE A 39 7.70 3.03 -4.22
CA ILE A 39 6.39 3.64 -3.95
C ILE A 39 5.98 3.43 -2.49
N TYR A 40 6.09 2.21 -1.98
CA TYR A 40 5.72 1.91 -0.60
C TYR A 40 6.62 2.62 0.40
N ALA A 41 7.91 2.78 0.11
CA ALA A 41 8.80 3.59 0.93
C ALA A 41 8.29 5.04 0.98
N VAL A 42 8.12 5.69 -0.18
CA VAL A 42 7.65 7.07 -0.27
C VAL A 42 6.31 7.27 0.43
N LEU A 43 5.35 6.36 0.21
CA LEU A 43 4.05 6.41 0.87
C LEU A 43 4.18 6.26 2.39
N SER A 44 5.03 5.36 2.88
CA SER A 44 5.21 5.16 4.32
C SER A 44 5.77 6.40 5.01
N TYR A 45 6.77 7.07 4.40
CA TYR A 45 7.28 8.35 4.91
C TYR A 45 6.23 9.46 4.85
N LEU A 46 5.43 9.50 3.79
CA LEU A 46 4.36 10.47 3.63
C LEU A 46 3.25 10.27 4.68
N PHE A 47 2.81 9.04 4.91
CA PHE A 47 1.84 8.70 5.97
C PHE A 47 2.37 9.01 7.36
N TYR A 48 3.65 8.73 7.62
CA TYR A 48 4.30 9.09 8.86
C TYR A 48 4.28 10.61 9.10
N TYR A 49 4.62 11.40 8.08
CA TYR A 49 4.57 12.86 8.14
C TYR A 49 3.15 13.41 8.33
N PHE A 50 2.16 12.90 7.58
CA PHE A 50 0.76 13.30 7.76
C PHE A 50 0.23 12.93 9.15
N GLY A 51 0.61 11.75 9.66
CA GLY A 51 0.30 11.35 11.03
C GLY A 51 0.82 12.36 12.04
N GLN A 52 2.10 12.74 11.94
CA GLN A 52 2.67 13.78 12.80
C GLN A 52 1.94 15.13 12.69
N ALA A 53 1.66 15.59 11.48
CA ALA A 53 0.94 16.84 11.26
C ALA A 53 -0.47 16.82 11.90
N ALA A 54 -1.15 15.67 11.86
CA ALA A 54 -2.43 15.49 12.53
C ALA A 54 -2.29 15.49 14.07
N PHE A 55 -1.30 14.79 14.62
CA PHE A 55 -1.04 14.76 16.07
C PHE A 55 -0.67 16.14 16.64
N ARG A 56 0.08 16.95 15.90
CA ARG A 56 0.41 18.33 16.32
C ARG A 56 -0.82 19.22 16.41
N ARG A 57 -1.77 19.07 15.47
CA ARG A 57 -3.06 19.80 15.52
C ARG A 57 -3.93 19.39 16.70
N LEU A 58 -3.76 18.18 17.23
CA LEU A 58 -4.46 17.67 18.40
C LEU A 58 -3.83 18.13 19.73
N GLY A 59 -2.81 19.01 19.70
CA GLY A 59 -2.21 19.61 20.90
C GLY A 59 -1.19 18.72 21.60
N SER A 60 -0.83 17.58 21.02
CA SER A 60 0.28 16.75 21.50
C SER A 60 1.60 17.22 20.89
N ASP A 61 2.41 17.94 21.66
CA ASP A 61 3.81 18.31 21.37
C ASP A 61 4.72 17.08 21.42
N THR A 62 4.43 16.09 20.57
CA THR A 62 5.21 14.86 20.51
C THR A 62 6.51 15.11 19.73
N PHE A 63 7.58 15.28 20.49
CA PHE A 63 9.00 14.92 20.34
C PHE A 63 9.46 14.19 19.04
N VAL A 64 9.24 14.76 17.86
CA VAL A 64 9.84 14.26 16.61
C VAL A 64 10.39 15.42 15.78
N PRO A 65 11.65 15.33 15.29
CA PRO A 65 12.31 16.39 14.53
C PRO A 65 11.47 16.87 13.33
N ASP A 66 11.48 18.18 13.09
CA ASP A 66 10.71 18.86 12.02
C ASP A 66 11.19 18.56 10.59
N ASP A 67 12.42 18.06 10.45
CA ASP A 67 13.05 17.96 9.15
C ASP A 67 12.62 16.69 8.42
N PHE A 68 12.02 16.87 7.24
CA PHE A 68 11.65 15.81 6.32
C PHE A 68 12.92 15.14 5.76
N SER A 69 13.47 14.19 6.51
CA SER A 69 14.80 13.61 6.26
C SER A 69 14.85 12.76 5.00
N PHE A 70 13.73 12.17 4.54
CA PHE A 70 13.77 11.21 3.43
C PHE A 70 14.35 11.79 2.14
N PHE A 71 13.79 12.90 1.63
CA PHE A 71 14.28 13.50 0.38
C PHE A 71 15.63 14.17 0.57
N THR A 72 15.87 14.80 1.72
CA THR A 72 17.16 15.46 1.99
C THR A 72 18.27 14.44 2.17
N ALA A 73 18.02 13.30 2.82
CA ALA A 73 18.95 12.18 2.95
C ALA A 73 19.17 11.41 1.65
N LEU A 74 18.24 11.50 0.70
CA LEU A 74 18.37 10.93 -0.65
C LEU A 74 19.21 11.83 -1.57
N LEU A 75 19.02 13.15 -1.48
CA LEU A 75 19.68 14.16 -2.32
C LEU A 75 21.05 14.60 -1.78
N SER A 76 21.22 14.60 -0.45
CA SER A 76 22.43 15.05 0.24
C SER A 76 23.09 13.91 1.01
N PRO A 77 24.20 13.35 0.49
CA PRO A 77 24.89 12.24 1.13
C PRO A 77 25.59 12.61 2.45
N SER A 78 25.66 13.89 2.80
CA SER A 78 26.32 14.41 4.00
C SER A 78 25.43 14.45 5.25
N GLN A 79 24.11 14.36 5.13
CA GLN A 79 23.23 14.36 6.30
C GLN A 79 23.28 13.01 7.04
N PRO A 80 23.28 12.97 8.38
CA PRO A 80 23.09 11.73 9.12
C PRO A 80 21.67 11.20 8.94
N ILE A 81 21.52 9.88 8.82
CA ILE A 81 20.20 9.23 8.81
C ILE A 81 19.78 9.04 10.26
N ASP A 82 18.60 9.54 10.64
CA ASP A 82 18.03 9.24 11.95
C ASP A 82 17.43 7.83 11.95
N VAL A 83 18.10 6.91 12.65
CA VAL A 83 17.67 5.51 12.79
C VAL A 83 16.29 5.42 13.46
N ARG A 84 15.94 6.38 14.32
CA ARG A 84 14.65 6.41 15.02
C ARG A 84 13.51 6.71 14.05
N GLU A 85 13.73 7.60 13.09
CA GLU A 85 12.76 7.89 12.02
C GLU A 85 12.54 6.66 11.15
N VAL A 86 13.62 5.96 10.76
CA VAL A 86 13.53 4.73 9.97
C VAL A 86 12.77 3.63 10.74
N ALA A 87 12.97 3.53 12.05
CA ALA A 87 12.25 2.55 12.88
C ALA A 87 10.74 2.86 12.93
N TRP A 88 10.35 4.10 13.20
CA TRP A 88 8.94 4.50 13.25
C TRP A 88 8.25 4.41 11.88
N THR A 89 8.92 4.83 10.82
CA THR A 89 8.38 4.72 9.46
C THR A 89 8.21 3.27 9.03
N SER A 90 9.05 2.35 9.53
CA SER A 90 8.89 0.92 9.32
C SER A 90 7.66 0.35 10.03
N VAL A 91 7.35 0.82 11.26
CA VAL A 91 6.10 0.46 11.95
C VAL A 91 4.88 0.96 11.16
N VAL A 92 4.92 2.19 10.65
CA VAL A 92 3.88 2.74 9.77
C VAL A 92 3.76 1.90 8.50
N ALA A 93 4.88 1.50 7.89
CA ALA A 93 4.91 0.69 6.69
C ALA A 93 4.25 -0.69 6.89
N VAL A 94 4.43 -1.31 8.06
CA VAL A 94 3.74 -2.56 8.41
C VAL A 94 2.23 -2.37 8.45
N LEU A 95 1.75 -1.35 9.18
CA LEU A 95 0.32 -1.05 9.26
C LEU A 95 -0.27 -0.74 7.88
N MET A 96 0.49 0.02 7.08
CA MET A 96 0.09 0.39 5.74
C MET A 96 0.05 -0.82 4.81
N GLY A 97 1.03 -1.73 4.88
CA GLY A 97 1.06 -2.98 4.11
C GLY A 97 -0.13 -3.88 4.40
N ILE A 98 -0.50 -4.02 5.69
CA ILE A 98 -1.71 -4.74 6.10
C ILE A 98 -2.95 -4.06 5.51
N GLY A 99 -3.07 -2.74 5.67
CA GLY A 99 -4.21 -1.98 5.14
C GLY A 99 -4.36 -2.09 3.62
N PHE A 100 -3.25 -1.99 2.88
CA PHE A 100 -3.24 -2.17 1.43
C PHE A 100 -3.64 -3.58 1.03
N SER A 101 -3.15 -4.61 1.73
CA SER A 101 -3.54 -5.98 1.42
C SER A 101 -5.04 -6.22 1.64
N ILE A 102 -5.61 -5.71 2.74
CA ILE A 102 -7.06 -5.78 2.97
C ILE A 102 -7.81 -5.06 1.85
N ALA A 103 -7.37 -3.85 1.47
CA ALA A 103 -8.01 -3.07 0.41
C ALA A 103 -7.98 -3.77 -0.96
N VAL A 104 -6.88 -4.47 -1.27
CA VAL A 104 -6.75 -5.26 -2.49
C VAL A 104 -7.65 -6.51 -2.42
N ASN A 105 -7.59 -7.27 -1.32
CA ASN A 105 -8.40 -8.48 -1.15
C ASN A 105 -9.91 -8.20 -1.16
N GLN A 106 -10.34 -7.02 -0.68
CA GLN A 106 -11.75 -6.60 -0.70
C GLN A 106 -12.16 -5.89 -2.01
N ASN A 107 -11.28 -5.81 -3.01
CA ASN A 107 -11.53 -5.12 -4.28
C ASN A 107 -12.00 -3.67 -4.10
N VAL A 108 -11.52 -2.98 -3.04
CA VAL A 108 -11.94 -1.62 -2.70
C VAL A 108 -11.66 -0.65 -3.85
N PHE A 109 -10.51 -0.80 -4.50
CA PHE A 109 -10.15 0.00 -5.68
C PHE A 109 -11.16 -0.17 -6.83
N TYR A 110 -11.59 -1.40 -7.13
CA TYR A 110 -12.59 -1.65 -8.17
C TYR A 110 -13.95 -1.07 -7.79
N ARG A 111 -14.36 -1.16 -6.51
CA ARG A 111 -15.60 -0.54 -6.01
C ARG A 111 -15.59 0.98 -6.17
N ILE A 112 -14.48 1.64 -5.83
CA ILE A 112 -14.32 3.10 -5.99
C ILE A 112 -14.33 3.48 -7.48
N MET A 113 -13.55 2.80 -8.31
CA MET A 113 -13.45 3.12 -9.74
C MET A 113 -14.77 2.88 -10.49
N ARG A 114 -15.55 1.87 -10.07
CA ARG A 114 -16.91 1.65 -10.58
C ARG A 114 -17.87 2.75 -10.15
N ARG A 115 -17.77 3.25 -8.91
CA ARG A 115 -18.59 4.37 -8.42
C ARG A 115 -18.30 5.68 -9.15
N VAL A 116 -17.04 5.89 -9.53
CA VAL A 116 -16.60 7.06 -10.34
C VAL A 116 -16.92 6.87 -11.83
N GLY A 117 -17.34 5.67 -12.26
CA GLY A 117 -17.65 5.37 -13.66
C GLY A 117 -16.41 5.21 -14.55
N ALA A 118 -15.20 5.20 -13.97
CA ALA A 118 -13.93 5.10 -14.69
C ALA A 118 -13.61 3.65 -15.11
N SER A 119 -14.25 2.64 -14.52
CA SER A 119 -14.05 1.23 -14.88
C SER A 119 -15.36 0.46 -14.90
N ARG A 120 -15.53 -0.37 -15.94
CA ARG A 120 -16.58 -1.41 -16.03
C ARG A 120 -16.07 -2.79 -15.60
N ASN A 121 -14.80 -2.91 -15.21
CA ASN A 121 -14.24 -4.18 -14.79
C ASN A 121 -14.70 -4.54 -13.38
N ILE A 122 -15.15 -5.77 -13.20
CA ILE A 122 -15.84 -6.25 -11.99
C ILE A 122 -14.83 -6.59 -10.87
N GLY A 123 -13.54 -6.65 -11.19
CA GLY A 123 -12.47 -6.84 -10.21
C GLY A 123 -12.32 -8.27 -9.70
N PHE A 124 -13.03 -9.22 -10.30
CA PHE A 124 -12.93 -10.64 -9.99
C PHE A 124 -11.97 -11.33 -10.97
N ALA A 125 -11.09 -12.18 -10.46
CA ALA A 125 -10.13 -12.93 -11.27
C ALA A 125 -10.84 -13.99 -12.12
N THR A 126 -11.90 -14.61 -11.59
CA THR A 126 -12.70 -15.61 -12.29
C THR A 126 -14.20 -15.35 -12.24
N VAL A 127 -14.94 -15.96 -13.18
CA VAL A 127 -16.41 -15.95 -13.20
C VAL A 127 -16.98 -16.59 -11.93
N TRP A 128 -16.27 -17.56 -11.35
CA TRP A 128 -16.64 -18.21 -10.10
C TRP A 128 -16.52 -17.28 -8.91
N ASP A 129 -15.44 -16.49 -8.82
CA ASP A 129 -15.30 -15.49 -7.75
C ASP A 129 -16.43 -14.47 -7.79
N TYR A 130 -16.91 -14.12 -8.99
CA TYR A 130 -18.10 -13.28 -9.15
C TYR A 130 -19.40 -14.00 -8.74
N ALA A 131 -19.59 -15.25 -9.17
CA ALA A 131 -20.77 -16.04 -8.87
C ALA A 131 -20.92 -16.36 -7.36
N PHE A 132 -19.80 -16.51 -6.66
CA PHE A 132 -19.75 -16.78 -5.22
C PHE A 132 -19.50 -15.54 -4.36
N ALA A 133 -19.32 -14.36 -4.96
CA ALA A 133 -19.27 -13.12 -4.21
C ALA A 133 -20.64 -12.83 -3.59
N TRP A 134 -20.68 -12.79 -2.26
CA TRP A 134 -21.91 -12.63 -1.46
C TRP A 134 -22.74 -11.38 -1.84
N ASP A 135 -22.12 -10.38 -2.46
CA ASP A 135 -22.75 -9.11 -2.87
C ASP A 135 -23.38 -9.15 -4.29
N ALA A 136 -23.16 -10.21 -5.08
CA ALA A 136 -23.79 -10.36 -6.39
C ALA A 136 -25.22 -10.88 -6.20
N VAL A 137 -26.20 -9.96 -6.28
CA VAL A 137 -27.65 -10.23 -6.23
C VAL A 137 -27.99 -11.55 -6.92
N PRO A 138 -28.66 -12.51 -6.24
CA PRO A 138 -29.01 -13.80 -6.82
C PRO A 138 -30.09 -13.59 -7.87
N THR A 139 -29.66 -13.20 -9.07
CA THR A 139 -30.53 -13.10 -10.23
C THR A 139 -30.54 -14.50 -10.82
N TRP A 140 -31.51 -15.30 -10.39
CA TRP A 140 -31.67 -16.67 -10.88
C TRP A 140 -31.86 -16.64 -12.40
N VAL A 141 -30.89 -17.17 -13.14
CA VAL A 141 -31.02 -17.39 -14.58
C VAL A 141 -31.52 -18.81 -14.78
N ALA A 142 -32.79 -18.97 -15.13
CA ALA A 142 -33.35 -20.26 -15.52
C ALA A 142 -32.97 -20.55 -16.98
N ILE A 143 -32.02 -21.47 -17.19
CA ILE A 143 -31.72 -21.98 -18.52
C ILE A 143 -32.77 -23.04 -18.84
N ARG A 144 -33.63 -22.76 -19.82
CA ARG A 144 -34.51 -23.79 -20.40
C ARG A 144 -33.78 -24.43 -21.58
N ASP A 145 -33.55 -25.72 -21.47
CA ASP A 145 -33.05 -26.53 -22.56
C ASP A 145 -34.18 -26.71 -23.59
N HIS A 146 -33.91 -26.35 -24.84
CA HIS A 146 -34.81 -26.60 -25.95
C HIS A 146 -34.25 -27.79 -26.72
N ALA A 147 -34.77 -28.97 -26.39
CA ALA A 147 -34.55 -30.20 -27.14
C ALA A 147 -35.22 -30.14 -28.52
#